data_AF-A0A7S1SDG3-F1
#
_entry.id   AF-A0A7S1SDG3-F1
#
_cell.length_a   1.000
_cell.length_b   1.000
_cell.length_c   1.000
_cell.angle_alpha   90.00
_cell.angle_beta   90.00
_cell.angle_gamma   90.00
#
_symmetry.space_group_name_H-M   'P 1'
#
loop_
_entity.id
_entity.type
_entity.pdbx_description
1 polymer ?
#
loop_
_entity_poly.entity_id
_entity_poly.type
_entity_poly.pdbx_seq_one_letter_code
_entity_poly.pdbx_strand_id
1 'polypeptide(L)'
;GDAAALEARVDSLAAEASTAFKDRLEETFPAKVPFDDAAHREAAGAAVAGLLGGLGYFSGRLLARTEPGSEDLERLPKTALFTGVPSRSFFPRGFLWDEGFHGLLLVRWQPRVFLDVLAHWLELQQ
;
A
#
# COMPACT_ATOMS: atom_id res chain seq x y z
N GLY A 1 16.63 -32.57 -10.97
CA GLY A 1 17.71 -32.05 -10.10
C GLY A 1 17.12 -31.08 -9.10
N ASP A 2 17.88 -30.68 -8.10
CA ASP A 2 17.42 -29.81 -7.01
C ASP A 2 16.81 -28.48 -7.50
N ALA A 3 17.37 -27.90 -8.56
CA ALA A 3 16.84 -26.70 -9.21
C ALA A 3 15.42 -26.88 -9.79
N ALA A 4 15.14 -28.00 -10.48
CA ALA A 4 13.83 -28.26 -11.06
C ALA A 4 12.76 -28.51 -9.97
N ALA A 5 13.18 -29.07 -8.83
CA ALA A 5 12.28 -29.24 -7.68
C ALA A 5 11.97 -27.89 -7.01
N LEU A 6 12.95 -26.97 -6.97
CA LEU A 6 12.76 -25.61 -6.47
C LEU A 6 11.81 -24.81 -7.38
N GLU A 7 12.01 -24.85 -8.70
CA GLU A 7 11.15 -24.20 -9.69
C GLU A 7 9.70 -24.66 -9.54
N ALA A 8 9.47 -25.98 -9.56
CA ALA A 8 8.13 -26.54 -9.39
C ALA A 8 7.46 -26.12 -8.06
N ARG A 9 8.25 -25.96 -6.99
CA ARG A 9 7.76 -25.48 -5.70
C ARG A 9 7.38 -24.01 -5.73
N VAL A 10 8.17 -23.16 -6.38
CA VAL A 10 7.85 -21.73 -6.56
C VAL A 10 6.57 -21.57 -7.37
N ASP A 11 6.42 -22.34 -8.45
CA ASP A 11 5.21 -22.33 -9.28
C ASP A 11 3.96 -22.73 -8.47
N SER A 12 4.05 -23.79 -7.66
CA SER A 12 2.96 -24.21 -6.77
C SER A 12 2.58 -23.10 -5.80
N LEU A 13 3.56 -22.50 -5.10
CA LEU A 13 3.31 -21.44 -4.13
C LEU A 13 2.73 -20.19 -4.79
N ALA A 14 3.18 -19.84 -5.98
CA ALA A 14 2.64 -18.70 -6.73
C ALA A 14 1.18 -18.94 -7.16
N ALA A 15 0.86 -20.16 -7.61
CA ALA A 15 -0.51 -20.54 -7.96
C ALA A 15 -1.42 -20.53 -6.72
N GLU A 16 -0.98 -21.12 -5.61
CA GLU A 16 -1.69 -21.12 -4.33
C GLU A 16 -1.96 -19.70 -3.82
N ALA A 17 -0.94 -18.83 -3.83
CA ALA A 17 -1.06 -17.44 -3.41
C ALA A 17 -2.00 -16.63 -4.34
N SER A 18 -1.96 -16.88 -5.66
CA SER A 18 -2.83 -16.23 -6.63
C SER A 18 -4.30 -16.61 -6.42
N THR A 19 -4.58 -17.90 -6.17
CA THR A 19 -5.93 -18.36 -5.83
C THR A 19 -6.40 -17.74 -4.50
N ALA A 20 -5.58 -17.81 -3.45
CA ALA A 20 -5.93 -17.23 -2.15
C ALA A 20 -6.18 -15.71 -2.22
N PHE A 21 -5.44 -14.99 -3.07
CA PHE A 21 -5.68 -13.56 -3.31
C PHE A 21 -7.05 -13.32 -3.94
N LYS A 22 -7.42 -14.09 -4.97
CA LYS A 22 -8.71 -13.96 -5.67
C LYS A 22 -9.88 -14.31 -4.75
N ASP A 23 -9.76 -15.38 -3.98
CA ASP A 23 -10.79 -15.78 -3.02
C ASP A 23 -11.04 -14.68 -1.99
N ARG A 24 -9.96 -14.15 -1.40
CA ARG A 24 -10.05 -13.04 -0.44
C ARG A 24 -10.59 -11.75 -1.07
N LEU A 25 -10.28 -11.47 -2.33
CA LEU A 25 -10.83 -10.33 -3.07
C LEU A 25 -12.35 -10.41 -3.14
N GLU A 26 -12.88 -11.56 -3.52
CA GLU A 26 -14.32 -11.76 -3.65
C GLU A 26 -15.02 -11.74 -2.27
N GLU A 27 -14.37 -12.25 -1.22
CA GLU A 27 -14.88 -12.18 0.15
C GLU A 27 -14.91 -10.74 0.69
N THR A 28 -13.86 -9.96 0.43
CA THR A 28 -13.69 -8.60 0.98
C THR A 28 -14.49 -7.57 0.19
N PHE A 29 -14.52 -7.71 -1.12
CA PHE A 29 -15.13 -6.80 -2.08
C PHE A 29 -16.04 -7.57 -3.04
N PRO A 30 -17.16 -8.13 -2.55
CA PRO A 30 -18.04 -8.95 -3.37
C PRO A 30 -18.58 -8.14 -4.54
N ALA A 31 -18.44 -8.71 -5.75
CA ALA A 31 -18.92 -8.09 -6.97
C ALA A 31 -20.44 -7.90 -6.93
N LYS A 32 -20.93 -6.80 -7.51
CA LYS A 32 -22.34 -6.45 -7.53
C LYS A 32 -22.75 -6.10 -8.93
N VAL A 33 -23.92 -6.56 -9.36
CA VAL A 33 -24.54 -6.19 -10.65
C VAL A 33 -24.61 -4.65 -10.77
N PRO A 34 -24.19 -4.05 -11.90
CA PRO A 34 -23.76 -4.68 -13.16
C PRO A 34 -22.25 -4.94 -13.30
N PHE A 35 -21.47 -4.84 -12.22
CA PHE A 35 -20.01 -4.94 -12.19
C PHE A 35 -19.50 -6.33 -11.80
N ASP A 36 -20.24 -7.39 -12.14
CA ASP A 36 -19.97 -8.78 -11.78
C ASP A 36 -19.43 -9.63 -12.94
N ASP A 37 -19.04 -8.98 -14.04
CA ASP A 37 -18.33 -9.64 -15.14
C ASP A 37 -16.83 -9.84 -14.84
N ALA A 38 -16.14 -10.58 -15.71
CA ALA A 38 -14.73 -10.90 -15.55
C ALA A 38 -13.80 -9.67 -15.64
N ALA A 39 -14.14 -8.68 -16.47
CA ALA A 39 -13.30 -7.51 -16.67
C ALA A 39 -13.32 -6.60 -15.43
N HIS A 40 -14.48 -6.43 -14.80
CA HIS A 40 -14.61 -5.69 -13.55
C HIS A 40 -13.89 -6.38 -12.39
N ARG A 41 -13.96 -7.72 -12.31
CA ARG A 41 -13.19 -8.49 -11.32
C ARG A 41 -11.69 -8.33 -11.51
N GLU A 42 -11.21 -8.40 -12.75
CA GLU A 42 -9.79 -8.19 -13.07
C GLU A 42 -9.34 -6.78 -12.69
N ALA A 43 -10.13 -5.76 -13.03
CA ALA A 43 -9.85 -4.37 -12.68
C ALA A 43 -9.83 -4.15 -11.15
N ALA A 44 -10.76 -4.76 -10.41
CA ALA A 44 -10.76 -4.72 -8.95
C ALA A 44 -9.51 -5.37 -8.36
N GLY A 45 -9.12 -6.53 -8.88
CA GLY A 45 -7.88 -7.21 -8.48
C GLY A 45 -6.65 -6.36 -8.75
N ALA A 46 -6.56 -5.75 -9.93
CA ALA A 46 -5.46 -4.86 -10.30
C ALA A 46 -5.42 -3.60 -9.41
N ALA A 47 -6.57 -3.03 -9.05
CA ALA A 47 -6.64 -1.86 -8.16
C ALA A 47 -6.12 -2.19 -6.74
N VAL A 48 -6.57 -3.30 -6.15
CA VAL A 48 -6.09 -3.74 -4.82
C VAL A 48 -4.61 -4.11 -4.87
N ALA A 49 -4.18 -4.88 -5.88
CA ALA A 49 -2.78 -5.25 -6.05
C ALA A 49 -1.88 -4.01 -6.27
N GLY A 50 -2.35 -3.02 -7.03
CA GLY A 50 -1.67 -1.76 -7.26
C GLY A 50 -1.50 -0.94 -5.98
N LEU A 51 -2.55 -0.86 -5.15
CA LEU A 51 -2.50 -0.22 -3.83
C LEU A 51 -1.47 -0.90 -2.92
N LEU A 52 -1.54 -2.23 -2.79
CA LEU A 52 -0.62 -2.99 -1.94
C LEU A 52 0.83 -2.90 -2.44
N GLY A 53 1.03 -2.97 -3.76
CA GLY A 53 2.34 -2.78 -4.39
C GLY A 53 2.87 -1.35 -4.32
N GLY A 54 2.04 -0.40 -3.91
CA GLY A 54 2.40 0.99 -3.61
C GLY A 54 2.81 1.22 -2.16
N LEU A 55 2.64 0.25 -1.25
CA LEU A 55 3.13 0.38 0.12
C LEU A 55 4.66 0.41 0.14
N GLY A 56 5.24 1.36 0.88
CA GLY A 56 6.67 1.55 1.00
C GLY A 56 7.09 1.97 2.40
N TYR A 57 8.33 1.62 2.76
CA TYR A 57 8.98 2.08 3.98
C TYR A 57 10.06 3.11 3.63
N PHE A 58 9.90 4.32 4.13
CA PHE A 58 10.78 5.46 3.87
C PHE A 58 11.48 5.85 5.16
N SER A 59 12.76 6.20 5.09
CA SER A 59 13.48 6.75 6.25
C SER A 59 14.40 7.88 5.83
N GLY A 60 14.39 8.96 6.59
CA GLY A 60 15.14 10.16 6.23
C GLY A 60 14.86 11.32 7.17
N ARG A 61 15.28 12.51 6.75
CA ARG A 61 14.98 13.77 7.44
C ARG A 61 14.07 14.60 6.57
N LEU A 62 13.05 15.19 7.18
CA LEU A 62 12.16 16.13 6.51
C LEU A 62 12.77 17.54 6.55
N LEU A 63 12.45 18.34 5.54
CA LEU A 63 12.71 19.78 5.54
C LEU A 63 11.38 20.47 5.88
N ALA A 64 11.39 21.30 6.92
CA ALA A 64 10.19 22.01 7.35
C ALA A 64 10.56 23.44 7.75
N ARG A 65 9.58 24.33 7.60
CA ARG A 65 9.61 25.66 8.20
C ARG A 65 9.00 25.55 9.60
N THR A 66 9.81 25.79 10.61
CA THR A 66 9.48 25.68 12.04
C THR A 66 8.95 26.99 12.60
N GLU A 67 9.42 28.12 12.07
CA GLU A 67 9.03 29.46 12.50
C GLU A 67 8.05 30.13 11.50
N PRO A 68 6.91 30.67 11.98
CA PRO A 68 5.98 31.42 11.12
C PRO A 68 6.65 32.63 10.47
N GLY A 69 6.61 32.73 9.14
CA GLY A 69 7.12 33.87 8.38
C GLY A 69 8.64 33.85 8.10
N SER A 70 9.38 32.85 8.59
CA SER A 70 10.77 32.63 8.18
C SER A 70 10.84 32.11 6.73
N GLU A 71 11.93 32.38 6.00
CA GLU A 71 12.22 31.70 4.72
C GLU A 71 13.14 30.49 4.89
N ASP A 72 13.68 30.28 6.08
CA ASP A 72 14.63 29.20 6.35
C ASP A 72 13.93 27.84 6.47
N LEU A 73 14.60 26.81 5.95
CA LEU A 73 14.19 25.42 6.05
C LEU A 73 15.11 24.69 7.03
N GLU A 74 14.52 24.11 8.05
CA GLU A 74 15.23 23.28 9.02
C GLU A 74 15.13 21.80 8.68
N ARG A 75 16.22 21.07 8.96
CA ARG A 75 16.22 19.61 8.89
C ARG A 75 15.71 19.05 10.20
N LEU A 76 14.51 18.48 10.17
CA LEU A 76 13.92 17.80 11.32
C LEU A 76 14.76 16.57 11.72
N PRO A 77 14.57 16.04 12.95
CA PRO A 77 15.11 14.75 13.35
C PRO A 77 14.81 13.64 12.33
N LYS A 78 15.68 12.64 12.29
CA LYS A 78 15.48 11.50 11.39
C LYS A 78 14.23 10.74 11.84
N THR A 79 13.35 10.44 10.89
CA THR A 79 12.10 9.71 11.10
C THR A 79 11.96 8.59 10.06
N ALA A 80 10.89 7.82 10.18
CA ALA A 80 10.48 6.80 9.21
C ALA A 80 8.98 6.93 8.92
N LEU A 81 8.57 6.46 7.75
CA LEU A 81 7.18 6.47 7.32
C LEU A 81 6.89 5.18 6.54
N PHE A 82 5.93 4.40 7.03
CA PHE A 82 5.32 3.29 6.30
C PHE A 82 3.97 3.76 5.74
N THR A 83 3.81 3.78 4.43
CA THR A 83 2.63 4.40 3.78
C THR A 83 2.45 3.91 2.35
N GLY A 84 1.23 4.06 1.81
CA GLY A 84 0.98 3.97 0.37
C GLY A 84 1.54 5.17 -0.39
N VAL A 85 1.75 4.99 -1.70
CA VAL A 85 2.10 6.07 -2.62
C VAL A 85 1.02 6.24 -3.69
N PRO A 86 0.65 7.48 -4.10
CA PRO A 86 -0.36 7.68 -5.14
C PRO A 86 0.06 7.14 -6.51
N SER A 87 1.38 7.20 -6.80
CA SER A 87 1.94 6.65 -8.03
C SER A 87 3.39 6.27 -7.82
N ARG A 88 3.74 5.01 -8.11
CA ARG A 88 5.13 4.51 -8.01
C ARG A 88 6.10 5.26 -8.93
N SER A 89 5.64 5.71 -10.09
CA SER A 89 6.49 6.36 -11.10
C SER A 89 6.59 7.87 -10.93
N PHE A 90 5.50 8.53 -10.53
CA PHE A 90 5.43 10.00 -10.49
C PHE A 90 5.46 10.57 -9.07
N PHE A 91 4.97 9.81 -8.08
CA PHE A 91 4.81 10.26 -6.70
C PHE A 91 5.25 9.19 -5.70
N PRO A 92 6.53 8.75 -5.69
CA PRO A 92 7.02 7.67 -4.83
C PRO A 92 7.24 8.12 -3.37
N ARG A 93 6.24 8.78 -2.76
CA ARG A 93 6.26 9.29 -1.39
C ARG A 93 4.84 9.38 -0.83
N GLY A 94 4.73 9.41 0.49
CA GLY A 94 3.46 9.59 1.19
C GLY A 94 2.86 10.98 0.96
N PHE A 95 1.54 11.02 0.80
CA PHE A 95 0.74 12.25 0.81
C PHE A 95 -0.37 12.07 1.84
N LEU A 96 -0.43 12.98 2.81
CA LEU A 96 -1.29 12.83 3.99
C LEU A 96 -2.77 12.65 3.61
N TRP A 97 -3.26 13.44 2.65
CA TRP A 97 -4.67 13.41 2.26
C TRP A 97 -4.99 12.19 1.38
N ASP A 98 -4.10 11.80 0.45
CA ASP A 98 -4.24 10.57 -0.34
C ASP A 98 -4.29 9.33 0.55
N GLU A 99 -3.52 9.30 1.65
CA GLU A 99 -3.51 8.13 2.55
C GLU A 99 -4.87 7.91 3.24
N GLY A 100 -5.66 8.98 3.43
CA GLY A 100 -7.04 8.86 3.87
C GLY A 100 -7.90 8.03 2.90
N PHE A 101 -7.71 8.19 1.59
CA PHE A 101 -8.40 7.42 0.55
C PHE A 101 -7.84 6.01 0.42
N HIS A 102 -6.51 5.83 0.46
CA HIS A 102 -5.87 4.51 0.51
C HIS A 102 -6.40 3.67 1.69
N GLY A 103 -6.54 4.30 2.85
CA GLY A 103 -7.03 3.70 4.08
C GLY A 103 -8.42 3.07 3.95
N LEU A 104 -9.33 3.64 3.15
CA LEU A 104 -10.68 3.12 2.95
C LEU A 104 -10.70 1.71 2.37
N LEU A 105 -9.75 1.40 1.48
CA LEU A 105 -9.59 0.07 0.90
C LEU A 105 -8.72 -0.82 1.80
N LEU A 106 -7.61 -0.27 2.29
CA LEU A 106 -6.63 -1.02 3.07
C LEU A 106 -7.20 -1.52 4.40
N VAL A 107 -8.07 -0.76 5.06
CA VAL A 107 -8.73 -1.18 6.31
C VAL A 107 -9.68 -2.36 6.09
N ARG A 108 -10.31 -2.45 4.92
CA ARG A 108 -11.17 -3.59 4.56
C ARG A 108 -10.35 -4.82 4.22
N TRP A 109 -9.25 -4.62 3.50
CA TRP A 109 -8.36 -5.70 3.09
C TRP A 109 -7.54 -6.24 4.26
N GLN A 110 -6.75 -5.41 4.93
CA GLN A 110 -5.80 -5.81 5.98
C GLN A 110 -5.71 -4.75 7.09
N PRO A 111 -6.61 -4.77 8.09
CA PRO A 111 -6.70 -3.76 9.14
C PRO A 111 -5.40 -3.52 9.91
N ARG A 112 -4.62 -4.58 10.17
CA ARG A 112 -3.34 -4.47 10.89
C ARG A 112 -2.31 -3.63 10.13
N VAL A 113 -2.21 -3.81 8.82
CA VAL A 113 -1.30 -3.00 7.97
C VAL A 113 -1.77 -1.55 7.94
N PHE A 114 -3.08 -1.31 7.89
CA PHE A 114 -3.60 0.05 7.99
C PHE A 114 -3.27 0.72 9.34
N LEU A 115 -3.34 -0.03 10.45
CA LEU A 115 -2.93 0.48 11.77
C LEU A 115 -1.44 0.83 11.80
N ASP A 116 -0.58 0.03 11.19
CA ASP A 116 0.86 0.33 11.08
C ASP A 116 1.09 1.62 10.28
N VAL A 117 0.39 1.80 9.16
CA VAL A 117 0.44 3.03 8.35
C VAL A 117 0.00 4.23 9.17
N LEU A 118 -1.16 4.14 9.85
CA LEU A 118 -1.70 5.24 10.65
C LEU A 118 -0.76 5.61 11.80
N ALA A 119 -0.18 4.62 12.48
CA ALA A 119 0.79 4.85 13.55
C ALA A 119 2.00 5.64 13.05
N HIS A 120 2.58 5.27 11.90
CA HIS A 120 3.71 6.00 11.33
C HIS A 120 3.36 7.43 10.94
N TRP A 121 2.14 7.69 10.42
CA TRP A 121 1.71 9.06 10.14
C TRP A 121 1.52 9.91 11.41
N LEU A 122 1.00 9.32 12.48
CA LEU A 122 0.82 10.00 13.77
C LEU A 122 2.16 10.29 14.46
N GLU A 123 3.17 9.43 14.29
CA GLU A 123 4.54 9.67 14.79
C GLU A 123 5.21 10.89 14.16
N LEU A 124 4.75 11.36 12.99
CA LEU A 124 5.24 12.59 12.36
C LEU A 124 4.69 13.87 13.00
N GLN A 125 3.70 13.78 13.90
CA GLN A 125 3.06 14.93 14.55
C GLN A 125 3.73 15.32 15.88
N GLN A 126 5.00 14.96 16.08
CA GLN A 126 5.75 15.18 17.33
C GLN A 126 6.78 16.29 17.22
#